data_AF-A0A2S6HDH5-F1
#
_entry.id   AF-A0A2S6HDH5-F1
#
_cell.length_a   1.000
_cell.length_b   1.000
_cell.length_c   1.000
_cell.angle_alpha   90.00
_cell.angle_beta   90.00
_cell.angle_gamma   90.00
#
_symmetry.space_group_name_H-M   'P 1'
#
loop_
_entity.id
_entity.type
_entity.pdbx_description
1 polymer ?
#
loop_
_entity_poly.entity_id
_entity_poly.type
_entity_poly.pdbx_seq_one_letter_code
_entity_poly.pdbx_strand_id
1 'polypeptide(L)'
;MKKIILYLVSAMLMVSLAACTPTQPKMETTAPDPQVMASTGGASDKVPDPNAEPMEIISVYSKNENKTGLNQAMDAVDKLTADAIVSKLIEYGVLEDGTKVLKYDSANGIGTLDLSAVPQSGSGDDRLTITAIGNTFVENFELDKLKLLVNGKNYSSGSIKQGDNDYLEYVKNYKEIK
;
A
#
# COMPACT_ATOMS: atom_id res chain seq x y z
N MET A 1 -46.20 12.56 22.92
CA MET A 1 -46.46 13.86 22.27
C MET A 1 -45.34 14.08 21.25
N LYS A 2 -45.40 13.59 20.01
CA LYS A 2 -46.15 14.03 18.79
C LYS A 2 -45.83 15.46 18.36
N LYS A 3 -45.15 15.59 17.20
CA LYS A 3 -45.23 16.58 16.08
C LYS A 3 -43.95 16.38 15.23
N ILE A 4 -43.94 15.55 14.18
CA ILE A 4 -44.39 15.73 12.77
C ILE A 4 -43.76 16.96 12.08
N ILE A 5 -43.17 16.72 10.89
CA ILE A 5 -43.07 17.52 9.63
C ILE A 5 -41.78 17.01 8.93
N LEU A 6 -41.71 16.15 7.90
CA LEU A 6 -42.33 16.02 6.57
C LEU A 6 -42.21 17.26 5.69
N TYR A 7 -41.26 17.30 4.74
CA TYR A 7 -41.30 17.99 3.44
C TYR A 7 -40.05 17.57 2.64
N LEU A 8 -39.98 17.44 1.32
CA LEU A 8 -40.88 17.01 0.24
C LEU A 8 -39.95 16.90 -0.97
N VAL A 9 -40.11 15.86 -1.77
CA VAL A 9 -39.40 15.61 -3.04
C VAL A 9 -39.71 16.73 -4.04
N SER A 10 -38.70 17.23 -4.76
CA SER A 10 -38.91 17.86 -6.07
C SER A 10 -37.94 17.28 -7.09
N ALA A 11 -38.52 16.55 -8.04
CA ALA A 11 -37.90 16.07 -9.26
C ALA A 11 -37.68 17.23 -10.24
N MET A 12 -36.59 17.19 -11.01
CA MET A 12 -36.60 17.72 -12.37
C MET A 12 -35.58 16.95 -13.22
N LEU A 13 -36.11 15.97 -13.95
CA LEU A 13 -35.60 15.50 -15.22
C LEU A 13 -35.92 16.56 -16.28
N MET A 14 -35.00 16.81 -17.21
CA MET A 14 -35.20 16.78 -18.68
C MET A 14 -34.09 17.53 -19.44
N VAL A 15 -33.44 16.79 -20.34
CA VAL A 15 -33.19 17.09 -21.77
C VAL A 15 -32.32 18.31 -22.12
N SER A 16 -31.16 18.06 -22.75
CA SER A 16 -30.97 18.34 -24.19
C SER A 16 -29.58 17.92 -24.69
N LEU A 17 -29.60 17.07 -25.71
CA LEU A 17 -28.49 16.73 -26.60
C LEU A 17 -28.47 17.74 -27.75
N ALA A 18 -27.42 18.54 -27.88
CA ALA A 18 -27.11 19.39 -29.03
C ALA A 18 -25.66 19.87 -28.90
N ALA A 19 -24.81 19.97 -29.91
CA ALA A 19 -24.84 19.56 -31.30
C ALA A 19 -23.38 19.65 -31.80
N CYS A 20 -23.01 18.72 -32.67
CA CYS A 20 -22.10 18.87 -33.80
C CYS A 20 -21.01 19.96 -33.74
N THR A 21 -19.77 19.57 -33.51
CA THR A 21 -18.60 20.27 -34.09
C THR A 21 -18.43 19.85 -35.56
N PRO A 22 -18.10 20.78 -36.47
CA PRO A 22 -18.12 20.52 -37.90
C PRO A 22 -16.95 19.63 -38.33
N THR A 23 -17.28 18.54 -39.01
CA THR A 23 -16.35 17.81 -39.88
C THR A 23 -15.89 18.73 -41.01
N GLN A 24 -14.60 19.05 -41.04
CA GLN A 24 -13.94 19.63 -42.21
C GLN A 24 -13.39 18.52 -43.12
N PRO A 25 -13.35 18.76 -44.45
CA PRO A 25 -13.30 17.73 -45.47
C PRO A 25 -11.92 17.09 -45.63
N LYS A 26 -11.97 15.81 -46.01
CA LYS A 26 -10.86 14.93 -46.43
C LYS A 26 -9.96 15.63 -47.45
N MET A 27 -8.69 15.89 -47.08
CA MET A 27 -7.60 15.97 -48.04
C MET A 27 -6.95 14.59 -48.13
N GLU A 28 -7.01 14.01 -49.32
CA GLU A 28 -6.19 12.88 -49.70
C GLU A 28 -4.74 13.34 -49.86
N THR A 29 -3.80 12.68 -49.18
CA THR A 29 -2.41 12.64 -49.61
C THR A 29 -1.79 11.33 -49.10
N THR A 30 -1.60 10.42 -50.06
CA THR A 30 -0.51 9.44 -50.22
C THR A 30 0.05 8.73 -48.99
N ALA A 31 -0.10 7.40 -48.97
CA ALA A 31 0.53 6.49 -48.03
C ALA A 31 2.07 6.56 -48.07
N PRO A 32 2.77 6.68 -46.93
CA PRO A 32 4.21 6.44 -46.85
C PRO A 32 4.50 4.94 -46.67
N ASP A 33 5.48 4.48 -47.44
CA ASP A 33 6.11 3.17 -47.46
C ASP A 33 6.54 2.66 -46.06
N PRO A 34 6.24 1.41 -45.67
CA PRO A 34 6.57 0.88 -44.35
C PRO A 34 8.01 0.35 -44.29
N GLN A 35 9.02 1.21 -44.40
CA GLN A 35 10.41 0.83 -44.15
C GLN A 35 11.21 1.92 -43.45
N VAL A 36 10.96 2.10 -42.16
CA VAL A 36 11.99 2.50 -41.20
C VAL A 36 11.76 1.71 -39.91
N MET A 37 12.28 0.48 -39.92
CA MET A 37 12.43 -0.33 -38.72
C MET A 37 13.35 0.45 -37.78
N ALA A 38 12.78 1.09 -36.76
CA ALA A 38 13.55 1.55 -35.63
C ALA A 38 14.18 0.31 -35.00
N SER A 39 15.51 0.21 -35.09
CA SER A 39 16.29 -0.80 -34.37
C SER A 39 16.15 -0.53 -32.88
N THR A 40 15.15 -1.15 -32.25
CA THR A 40 15.07 -1.26 -30.80
C THR A 40 16.20 -2.18 -30.38
N GLY A 41 17.29 -1.57 -29.92
CA GLY A 41 18.48 -2.28 -29.43
C GLY A 41 18.10 -3.48 -28.59
N GLY A 42 18.64 -4.65 -28.97
CA GLY A 42 18.29 -5.94 -28.42
C GLY A 42 18.51 -6.02 -26.91
N ALA A 43 17.46 -5.76 -26.15
CA ALA A 43 17.16 -6.58 -25.00
C ALA A 43 16.64 -7.89 -25.59
N SER A 44 17.43 -8.96 -25.49
CA SER A 44 16.95 -10.30 -25.81
C SER A 44 15.58 -10.46 -25.14
N ASP A 45 14.62 -10.80 -25.98
CA ASP A 45 13.25 -11.21 -25.69
C ASP A 45 13.32 -12.33 -24.64
N LYS A 46 13.55 -11.97 -23.37
CA LYS A 46 13.45 -12.89 -22.25
C LYS A 46 11.97 -13.10 -22.06
N VAL A 47 11.43 -13.99 -22.89
CA VAL A 47 10.13 -14.60 -22.66
C VAL A 47 10.19 -15.11 -21.22
N PRO A 48 9.35 -14.57 -20.31
CA PRO A 48 9.28 -15.06 -18.94
C PRO A 48 9.10 -16.58 -18.98
N ASP A 49 9.86 -17.31 -18.15
CA ASP A 49 9.77 -18.77 -18.15
C ASP A 49 8.31 -19.17 -17.93
N PRO A 50 7.66 -19.85 -18.90
CA PRO A 50 6.25 -20.22 -18.79
C PRO A 50 5.98 -21.20 -17.64
N ASN A 51 7.02 -21.76 -17.03
CA ASN A 51 6.93 -22.67 -15.89
C ASN A 51 7.38 -22.02 -14.57
N ALA A 52 7.78 -20.74 -14.57
CA ALA A 52 8.08 -20.05 -13.32
C ALA A 52 6.82 -19.94 -12.47
N GLU A 53 6.92 -20.28 -11.19
CA GLU A 53 5.81 -20.10 -10.28
C GLU A 53 5.51 -18.60 -10.12
N PRO A 54 4.23 -18.19 -10.15
CA PRO A 54 3.85 -16.80 -10.00
C PRO A 54 4.18 -16.33 -8.58
N MET A 55 5.03 -15.30 -8.48
CA MET A 55 5.29 -14.63 -7.21
C MET A 55 4.20 -13.59 -6.92
N GLU A 56 3.94 -13.36 -5.64
CA GLU A 56 3.04 -12.31 -5.17
C GLU A 56 3.82 -10.99 -5.02
N ILE A 57 3.38 -9.95 -5.74
CA ILE A 57 3.98 -8.61 -5.66
C ILE A 57 3.49 -7.93 -4.38
N ILE A 58 4.43 -7.34 -3.64
CA ILE A 58 4.19 -6.69 -2.36
C ILE A 58 4.78 -5.27 -2.33
N SER A 59 4.22 -4.43 -1.47
CA SER A 59 4.75 -3.13 -1.10
C SER A 59 5.48 -3.21 0.23
N VAL A 60 6.75 -2.84 0.29
CA VAL A 60 7.53 -2.74 1.54
C VAL A 60 7.83 -1.29 1.84
N TYR A 61 7.50 -0.85 3.05
CA TYR A 61 7.77 0.50 3.52
C TYR A 61 9.00 0.51 4.41
N SER A 62 9.90 1.47 4.19
CA SER A 62 11.11 1.64 5.00
C SER A 62 11.40 3.11 5.27
N LYS A 63 12.20 3.40 6.32
CA LYS A 63 12.58 4.78 6.66
C LYS A 63 13.34 5.42 5.50
N ASN A 64 13.02 6.66 5.16
CA ASN A 64 13.83 7.42 4.23
C ASN A 64 15.16 7.88 4.87
N GLU A 65 16.14 8.27 4.05
CA GLU A 65 17.51 8.58 4.50
C GLU A 65 17.57 9.73 5.52
N ASN A 66 16.70 10.73 5.35
CA ASN A 66 16.64 11.90 6.23
C ASN A 66 15.76 11.67 7.48
N LYS A 67 15.19 10.47 7.66
CA LYS A 67 14.34 10.09 8.79
C LYS A 67 13.16 11.05 9.02
N THR A 68 12.60 11.60 7.95
CA THR A 68 11.39 12.43 8.02
C THR A 68 10.14 11.68 7.63
N GLY A 69 10.25 10.47 7.07
CA GLY A 69 9.14 9.71 6.53
C GLY A 69 9.59 8.35 6.02
N LEU A 70 8.84 7.80 5.07
CA LEU A 70 9.05 6.47 4.51
C LEU A 70 9.23 6.51 2.99
N ASN A 71 10.02 5.56 2.50
CA ASN A 71 10.05 5.12 1.12
C ASN A 71 9.13 3.91 0.95
N GLN A 72 8.62 3.71 -0.27
CA GLN A 72 7.89 2.51 -0.67
C GLN A 72 8.69 1.81 -1.77
N ALA A 73 8.90 0.51 -1.63
CA ALA A 73 9.49 -0.35 -2.64
C ALA A 73 8.51 -1.43 -3.05
N MET A 74 8.47 -1.76 -4.34
CA MET A 74 7.77 -2.94 -4.85
C MET A 74 8.74 -4.11 -4.87
N ASP A 75 8.34 -5.23 -4.29
CA ASP A 75 9.13 -6.46 -4.23
C ASP A 75 8.21 -7.66 -4.48
N ALA A 76 8.73 -8.88 -4.39
CA ALA A 76 7.96 -10.09 -4.56
C ALA A 76 8.28 -11.12 -3.48
N VAL A 77 7.29 -11.97 -3.17
CA VAL A 77 7.42 -13.14 -2.30
C VAL A 77 6.76 -14.33 -2.96
N ASP A 78 7.24 -15.54 -2.67
CA ASP A 78 6.63 -16.78 -3.18
C ASP A 78 5.18 -16.92 -2.73
N LYS A 79 4.91 -16.52 -1.48
CA LYS A 79 3.58 -16.49 -0.89
C LYS A 79 3.43 -15.36 0.09
N LEU A 80 2.32 -14.64 0.01
CA LEU A 80 1.95 -13.59 0.95
C LEU A 80 1.60 -14.21 2.30
N THR A 81 2.56 -14.13 3.23
CA THR A 81 2.44 -14.59 4.61
C THR A 81 3.05 -13.56 5.55
N ALA A 82 2.61 -13.53 6.81
CA ALA A 82 3.15 -12.59 7.78
C ALA A 82 4.67 -12.79 7.98
N ASP A 83 5.15 -14.03 7.97
CA ASP A 83 6.58 -14.35 8.07
C ASP A 83 7.38 -13.84 6.85
N ALA A 84 6.84 -13.95 5.64
CA ALA A 84 7.48 -13.42 4.44
C ALA A 84 7.54 -11.87 4.48
N ILE A 85 6.46 -11.22 4.91
CA ILE A 85 6.43 -9.76 5.08
C ILE A 85 7.40 -9.30 6.17
N VAL A 86 7.48 -10.00 7.31
CA VAL A 86 8.45 -9.68 8.37
C VAL A 86 9.87 -9.87 7.88
N SER A 87 10.14 -10.93 7.12
CA SER A 87 11.45 -11.17 6.51
C SER A 87 11.86 -10.02 5.59
N LYS A 88 10.92 -9.49 4.80
CA LYS A 88 11.13 -8.30 3.97
C LYS A 88 11.34 -7.04 4.81
N LEU A 89 10.58 -6.84 5.88
CA LEU A 89 10.81 -5.71 6.79
C LEU A 89 12.19 -5.77 7.48
N ILE A 90 12.73 -6.97 7.74
CA ILE A 90 14.10 -7.15 8.22
C ILE A 90 15.10 -6.80 7.11
N GLU A 91 14.92 -7.33 5.90
CA GLU A 91 15.77 -7.05 4.73
C GLU A 91 15.88 -5.55 4.43
N TYR A 92 14.79 -4.80 4.62
CA TYR A 92 14.74 -3.35 4.42
C TYR A 92 15.11 -2.53 5.67
N GLY A 93 15.61 -3.16 6.73
CA GLY A 93 16.14 -2.49 7.93
C GLY A 93 15.08 -1.81 8.81
N VAL A 94 13.82 -2.22 8.70
CA VAL A 94 12.72 -1.75 9.57
C VAL A 94 12.71 -2.53 10.88
N LEU A 95 12.90 -3.85 10.78
CA LEU A 95 13.00 -4.76 11.92
C LEU A 95 14.44 -5.30 12.04
N GLU A 96 14.80 -5.75 13.23
CA GLU A 96 16.12 -6.33 13.50
C GLU A 96 16.16 -7.82 13.11
N ASP A 97 17.34 -8.28 12.71
CA ASP A 97 17.61 -9.70 12.44
C ASP A 97 17.13 -10.59 13.60
N GLY A 98 16.45 -11.68 13.25
CA GLY A 98 15.91 -12.63 14.22
C GLY A 98 14.57 -12.23 14.83
N THR A 99 13.97 -11.10 14.43
CA THR A 99 12.56 -10.80 14.72
C THR A 99 11.66 -11.88 14.14
N LYS A 100 10.70 -12.39 14.93
CA LYS A 100 9.80 -13.48 14.55
C LYS A 100 8.34 -13.04 14.64
N VAL A 101 7.51 -13.59 13.77
CA VAL A 101 6.06 -13.59 13.96
C VAL A 101 5.73 -14.62 15.04
N LEU A 102 5.14 -14.17 16.14
CA LEU A 102 4.64 -15.05 17.20
C LEU A 102 3.20 -15.48 16.90
N LYS A 103 2.41 -14.54 16.39
CA LYS A 103 1.03 -14.78 15.99
C LYS A 103 0.63 -13.78 14.91
N TYR A 104 -0.13 -14.25 13.94
CA TYR A 104 -0.86 -13.40 13.00
C TYR A 104 -2.27 -13.95 12.79
N ASP A 105 -3.25 -13.06 12.79
CA ASP A 105 -4.64 -13.36 12.45
C ASP A 105 -5.25 -12.13 11.79
N SER A 106 -6.18 -12.32 10.86
CA SER A 106 -6.93 -11.23 10.26
C SER A 106 -8.38 -11.62 10.00
N ALA A 107 -9.30 -10.72 10.33
CA ALA A 107 -10.72 -10.90 10.09
C ALA A 107 -11.40 -9.54 9.90
N ASN A 108 -12.32 -9.44 8.94
CA ASN A 108 -13.13 -8.24 8.69
C ASN A 108 -12.29 -6.95 8.57
N GLY A 109 -11.19 -6.99 7.81
CA GLY A 109 -10.30 -5.84 7.61
C GLY A 109 -9.42 -5.49 8.82
N ILE A 110 -9.48 -6.25 9.92
CA ILE A 110 -8.64 -6.00 11.09
C ILE A 110 -7.60 -7.10 11.21
N GLY A 111 -6.33 -6.74 11.08
CA GLY A 111 -5.21 -7.65 11.37
C GLY A 111 -4.72 -7.52 12.80
N THR A 112 -4.23 -8.61 13.38
CA THR A 112 -3.46 -8.61 14.64
C THR A 112 -2.12 -9.29 14.39
N LEU A 113 -1.04 -8.55 14.56
CA LEU A 113 0.33 -9.01 14.42
C LEU A 113 1.03 -8.95 15.78
N ASP A 114 1.52 -10.10 16.24
CA ASP A 114 2.36 -10.21 17.44
C ASP A 114 3.78 -10.60 17.02
N LEU A 115 4.74 -9.74 17.36
CA LEU A 115 6.16 -9.92 17.04
C LEU A 115 6.97 -10.22 18.30
N SER A 116 8.09 -10.92 18.14
CA SER A 116 9.03 -11.17 19.24
C SER A 116 9.74 -9.90 19.71
N ALA A 117 9.95 -8.94 18.80
CA ALA A 117 10.61 -7.68 19.08
C ALA A 117 10.21 -6.65 18.00
N VAL A 118 10.27 -5.38 18.38
CA VAL A 118 10.23 -4.23 17.46
C VAL A 118 11.25 -3.23 18.01
N PRO A 119 12.04 -2.55 17.17
CA PRO A 119 12.99 -1.54 17.66
C PRO A 119 12.31 -0.47 18.52
N GLN A 120 12.96 -0.13 19.64
CA GLN A 120 12.50 0.85 20.63
C GLN A 120 13.65 1.80 20.96
N SER A 121 13.82 2.83 20.12
CA SER A 121 14.85 3.86 20.29
C SER A 121 14.47 4.92 21.33
N GLY A 122 13.18 5.06 21.65
CA GLY A 122 12.64 6.12 22.49
C GLY A 122 12.53 7.47 21.80
N SER A 123 12.64 7.52 20.47
CA SER A 123 12.71 8.75 19.66
C SER A 123 11.65 8.78 18.54
N GLY A 124 11.69 9.81 17.67
CA GLY A 124 10.83 9.90 16.50
C GLY A 124 10.95 8.71 15.54
N ASP A 125 12.09 8.00 15.56
CA ASP A 125 12.35 6.81 14.76
C ASP A 125 11.36 5.67 15.07
N ASP A 126 10.83 5.62 16.30
CA ASP A 126 9.85 4.60 16.70
C ASP A 126 8.53 4.77 15.96
N ARG A 127 8.09 6.02 15.76
CA ARG A 127 6.87 6.30 14.99
C ARG A 127 7.04 5.92 13.53
N LEU A 128 8.20 6.21 12.94
CA LEU A 128 8.48 5.78 11.57
C LEU A 128 8.49 4.25 11.46
N THR A 129 9.07 3.56 12.45
CA THR A 129 9.16 2.10 12.49
C THR A 129 7.77 1.47 12.55
N ILE A 130 6.91 1.87 13.49
CA ILE A 130 5.54 1.31 13.55
C ILE A 130 4.69 1.73 12.34
N THR A 131 4.92 2.90 11.75
CA THR A 131 4.21 3.31 10.53
C THR A 131 4.63 2.45 9.33
N ALA A 132 5.91 2.12 9.21
CA ALA A 132 6.41 1.22 8.17
C ALA A 132 5.80 -0.18 8.29
N ILE A 133 5.75 -0.74 9.50
CA ILE A 133 5.08 -2.02 9.78
C ILE A 133 3.59 -1.91 9.42
N GLY A 134 2.92 -0.87 9.90
CA GLY A 134 1.50 -0.62 9.66
C GLY A 134 1.18 -0.55 8.17
N ASN A 135 1.79 0.38 7.43
CA ASN A 135 1.54 0.54 5.99
C ASN A 135 1.84 -0.73 5.20
N THR A 136 2.94 -1.43 5.51
CA THR A 136 3.30 -2.68 4.82
C THR A 136 2.22 -3.74 5.01
N PHE A 137 1.78 -4.00 6.24
CA PHE A 137 0.75 -5.00 6.48
C PHE A 137 -0.62 -4.57 5.99
N VAL A 138 -0.99 -3.32 6.20
CA VAL A 138 -2.31 -2.80 5.82
C VAL A 138 -2.48 -2.83 4.30
N GLU A 139 -1.46 -2.43 3.54
CA GLU A 139 -1.53 -2.46 2.08
C GLU A 139 -1.51 -3.89 1.51
N ASN A 140 -0.59 -4.75 1.95
CA ASN A 140 -0.45 -6.07 1.35
C ASN A 140 -1.58 -7.04 1.71
N PHE A 141 -2.13 -6.96 2.92
CA PHE A 141 -3.23 -7.83 3.36
C PHE A 141 -4.62 -7.18 3.20
N GLU A 142 -4.70 -6.03 2.51
CA GLU A 142 -5.93 -5.28 2.27
C GLU A 142 -6.73 -5.01 3.56
N LEU A 143 -6.02 -4.63 4.62
CA LEU A 143 -6.63 -4.36 5.92
C LEU A 143 -7.18 -2.92 5.96
N ASP A 144 -8.14 -2.68 6.83
CA ASP A 144 -8.49 -1.32 7.26
C ASP A 144 -7.46 -0.81 8.28
N LYS A 145 -7.04 -1.70 9.19
CA LYS A 145 -6.14 -1.38 10.30
C LYS A 145 -5.46 -2.61 10.89
N LEU A 146 -4.34 -2.38 11.57
CA LEU A 146 -3.50 -3.41 12.17
C LEU A 146 -3.30 -3.17 13.67
N LYS A 147 -3.57 -4.19 14.50
CA LYS A 147 -3.14 -4.24 15.88
C LYS A 147 -1.70 -4.76 15.95
N LEU A 148 -0.79 -3.99 16.53
CA LEU A 148 0.59 -4.40 16.78
C LEU A 148 0.77 -4.81 18.25
N LEU A 149 1.30 -6.01 18.46
CA LEU A 149 1.72 -6.53 19.76
C LEU A 149 3.20 -6.91 19.71
N VAL A 150 3.84 -6.85 20.88
CA VAL A 150 5.20 -7.34 21.10
C VAL A 150 5.19 -8.27 22.30
N ASN A 151 5.48 -9.55 22.08
CA ASN A 151 5.35 -10.62 23.08
C ASN A 151 3.98 -10.60 23.78
N GLY A 152 2.91 -10.47 22.99
CA GLY A 152 1.52 -10.46 23.46
C GLY A 152 1.09 -9.19 24.19
N LYS A 153 1.89 -8.12 24.19
CA LYS A 153 1.58 -6.84 24.86
C LYS A 153 1.51 -5.69 23.86
N ASN A 154 0.71 -4.68 24.16
CA ASN A 154 0.65 -3.46 23.34
C ASN A 154 2.04 -2.81 23.20
N TYR A 155 2.37 -2.34 22.01
CA TYR A 155 3.62 -1.62 21.77
C TYR A 155 3.68 -0.33 22.57
N SER A 156 4.83 -0.07 23.18
CA SER A 156 5.08 1.15 23.94
C SER A 156 6.56 1.53 23.86
N SER A 157 6.88 2.72 23.38
CA SER A 157 8.25 3.23 23.32
C SER A 157 8.27 4.76 23.39
N GLY A 158 9.11 5.32 24.27
CA GLY A 158 9.18 6.77 24.46
C GLY A 158 7.81 7.39 24.76
N SER A 159 7.36 8.30 23.88
CA SER A 159 6.05 8.96 23.95
C SER A 159 4.89 8.13 23.38
N ILE A 160 5.18 7.05 22.64
CA ILE A 160 4.18 6.17 22.05
C ILE A 160 3.76 5.14 23.10
N LYS A 161 2.46 5.10 23.41
CA LYS A 161 1.85 4.11 24.30
C LYS A 161 0.55 3.64 23.69
N GLN A 162 0.55 2.48 23.03
CA GLN A 162 -0.68 1.92 22.48
C GLN A 162 -1.53 1.29 23.59
N GLY A 163 -2.82 1.60 23.61
CA GLY A 163 -3.84 0.90 24.36
C GLY A 163 -4.49 -0.22 23.56
N ASP A 164 -5.44 -0.95 24.17
CA ASP A 164 -6.07 -2.12 23.56
C ASP A 164 -6.84 -1.78 22.27
N ASN A 165 -7.44 -0.59 22.22
CA ASN A 165 -8.22 -0.11 21.08
C ASN A 165 -7.42 0.76 20.10
N ASP A 166 -6.10 0.86 20.27
CA ASP A 166 -5.24 1.57 19.32
C ASP A 166 -4.79 0.62 18.22
N TYR A 167 -4.86 1.11 16.98
CA TYR A 167 -4.50 0.40 15.77
C TYR A 167 -3.61 1.30 14.90
N LEU A 168 -2.80 0.66 14.08
CA LEU A 168 -2.06 1.29 12.99
C LEU A 168 -2.97 1.30 11.75
N GLU A 169 -3.19 2.48 11.20
CA GLU A 169 -3.91 2.68 9.94
C GLU A 169 -2.93 3.05 8.84
N TYR A 170 -3.35 2.90 7.59
CA TYR A 170 -2.53 3.33 6.46
C TYR A 170 -2.30 4.85 6.47
N VAL A 171 -1.05 5.25 6.60
CA VAL A 171 -0.64 6.65 6.54
C VAL A 171 -0.38 7.02 5.09
N LYS A 172 -1.31 7.76 4.46
CA LYS A 172 -1.21 8.19 3.06
C LYS A 172 -0.04 9.14 2.80
N ASN A 173 0.22 10.06 3.73
CA ASN A 173 1.31 11.04 3.63
C ASN A 173 2.63 10.49 4.19
N TYR A 174 2.90 9.20 3.97
CA TYR A 174 4.02 8.50 4.60
C TYR A 174 5.40 9.09 4.25
N LYS A 175 5.53 9.80 3.13
CA LYS A 175 6.79 10.41 2.68
C LYS A 175 7.31 11.49 3.63
N GLU A 176 6.43 12.09 4.44
CA GLU A 176 6.79 13.07 5.47
C GLU A 176 5.83 12.96 6.66
N ILE A 177 6.32 12.45 7.78
CA ILE A 177 5.58 12.17 9.01
C ILE A 177 6.08 13.13 10.10
N LYS A 178 5.26 14.14 10.40
CA LYS A 178 5.54 15.21 11.38
C LYS A 178 5.32 14.79 12.79
#